data_AF-A0A814E9U2-F1
#
_entry.id   AF-A0A814E9U2-F1
#
_cell.length_a   1.000
_cell.length_b   1.000
_cell.length_c   1.000
_cell.angle_alpha   90.00
_cell.angle_beta   90.00
_cell.angle_gamma   90.00
#
_symmetry.space_group_name_H-M   'P 1'
#
loop_
_entity.id
_entity.type
_entity.pdbx_description
1 polymer ?
#
loop_
_entity_poly.entity_id
_entity_poly.type
_entity_poly.pdbx_seq_one_letter_code
_entity_poly.pdbx_strand_id
1 'polypeptide(L)'
;MLQSKGVSDLLQAEKKAQDLIEEARKRKNKRIKDAKDEAKADIEYFKNDRDSQYKKLEEKTLGDRSTIEADIKQDTGKKIADLRSQYDQNKKELLERVIALVCDIKPECHVNARDFVKQNQ
;
A
#
# COMPACT_ATOMS: atom_id res chain seq x y z
N MET A 1 19.02 44.33 76.07
CA MET A 1 18.29 43.06 75.78
C MET A 1 17.28 43.16 74.63
N LEU A 2 16.66 44.33 74.34
CA LEU A 2 15.65 44.44 73.27
C LEU A 2 16.22 44.33 71.84
N GLN A 3 17.46 44.80 71.59
CA GLN A 3 18.10 44.74 70.27
C GLN A 3 18.36 43.31 69.76
N SER A 4 18.54 42.34 70.65
CA SER A 4 18.81 40.94 70.27
C SER A 4 17.56 40.19 69.80
N LYS A 5 16.36 40.52 70.32
CA LYS A 5 15.10 39.90 69.90
C LYS A 5 14.70 40.29 68.48
N GLY A 6 14.79 41.58 68.12
CA GLY A 6 14.43 42.05 66.78
C GLY A 6 15.30 41.45 65.66
N VAL A 7 16.60 41.24 65.93
CA VAL A 7 17.50 40.57 64.98
C VAL A 7 17.13 39.09 64.83
N SER A 8 16.77 38.41 65.91
CA SER A 8 16.31 37.00 65.88
C SER A 8 15.01 36.83 65.08
N ASP A 9 14.07 37.75 65.21
CA ASP A 9 12.79 37.69 64.49
C ASP A 9 13.00 37.91 62.98
N LEU A 10 13.90 38.82 62.59
CA LEU A 10 14.27 39.03 61.19
C LEU A 10 14.95 37.81 60.58
N LEU A 11 15.87 37.16 61.31
CA LEU A 11 16.53 35.92 60.87
C LEU A 11 15.52 34.77 60.69
N GLN A 12 14.54 34.63 61.58
CA GLN A 12 13.47 33.65 61.41
C GLN A 12 12.56 33.97 60.21
N ALA A 13 12.24 35.25 59.99
CA ALA A 13 11.44 35.66 58.84
C ALA A 13 12.20 35.41 57.51
N GLU A 14 13.50 35.69 57.47
CA GLU A 14 14.37 35.40 56.33
C GLU A 14 14.38 33.91 56.01
N LYS A 15 14.59 33.05 57.03
CA LYS A 15 14.58 31.60 56.84
C LYS A 15 13.24 31.09 56.30
N LYS A 16 12.12 31.55 56.87
CA LYS A 16 10.77 31.19 56.37
C LYS A 16 10.54 31.63 54.93
N ALA A 17 11.03 32.81 54.55
CA ALA A 17 10.92 33.30 53.18
C ALA A 17 11.77 32.47 52.22
N GLN A 18 12.99 32.11 52.61
CA GLN A 18 13.87 31.23 51.83
C GLN A 18 13.24 29.84 51.64
N ASP A 19 12.76 29.22 52.71
CA ASP A 19 12.09 27.91 52.67
C ASP A 19 10.87 27.93 51.73
N LEU A 20 10.07 28.99 51.77
CA LEU A 20 8.90 29.17 50.90
C LEU A 20 9.28 29.29 49.42
N ILE A 21 10.36 30.02 49.13
CA ILE A 21 10.88 30.18 47.75
C ILE A 21 11.46 28.85 47.25
N GLU A 22 12.21 28.12 48.08
CA GLU A 22 12.75 26.81 47.71
C GLU A 22 11.64 25.80 47.45
N GLU A 23 10.60 25.77 48.28
CA GLU A 23 9.46 24.89 48.07
C GLU A 23 8.73 25.22 46.76
N ALA A 24 8.53 26.51 46.46
CA ALA A 24 7.94 26.94 45.20
C ALA A 24 8.78 26.52 43.98
N ARG A 25 10.10 26.66 44.06
CA ARG A 25 11.03 26.20 42.99
C ARG A 25 10.98 24.68 42.83
N LYS A 26 10.97 23.92 43.93
CA LYS A 26 10.86 22.46 43.90
C LYS A 26 9.54 22.01 43.27
N ARG A 27 8.42 22.64 43.63
CA ARG A 27 7.10 22.36 43.04
C ARG A 27 7.08 22.67 41.54
N LYS A 28 7.65 23.80 41.11
CA LYS A 28 7.77 24.14 39.68
C LYS A 28 8.59 23.10 38.92
N ASN A 29 9.76 22.74 39.43
CA ASN A 29 10.63 21.75 38.78
C ASN A 29 9.98 20.38 38.71
N LYS A 30 9.25 19.98 39.76
CA LYS A 30 8.46 18.75 39.76
C LYS A 30 7.42 18.77 38.64
N ARG A 31 6.59 19.82 38.54
CA ARG A 31 5.59 19.95 37.47
C ARG A 31 6.18 19.90 36.07
N ILE A 32 7.35 20.52 35.86
CA ILE A 32 8.05 20.46 34.57
C ILE A 32 8.52 19.03 34.26
N LYS A 33 9.02 18.31 35.27
CA LYS A 33 9.44 16.92 35.09
C LYS A 33 8.24 16.03 34.80
N ASP A 34 7.19 16.13 35.59
CA ASP A 34 5.96 15.35 35.42
C ASP A 34 5.38 15.56 34.01
N ALA A 35 5.28 16.81 33.54
CA ALA A 35 4.81 17.12 32.18
C ALA A 35 5.70 16.53 31.07
N LYS A 36 7.02 16.48 31.28
CA LYS A 36 7.95 15.87 30.32
C LYS A 36 7.82 14.35 30.29
N ASP A 37 7.63 13.73 31.45
CA ASP A 37 7.50 12.28 31.57
C ASP A 37 6.14 11.83 31.00
N GLU A 38 5.07 12.58 31.24
CA GLU A 38 3.74 12.37 30.64
C GLU A 38 3.78 12.51 29.10
N ALA A 39 4.39 13.57 28.57
CA ALA A 39 4.53 13.74 27.13
C ALA A 39 5.34 12.60 26.47
N LYS A 40 6.36 12.07 27.15
CA LYS A 40 7.11 10.91 26.66
C LYS A 40 6.26 9.64 26.64
N ALA A 41 5.47 9.41 27.69
CA ALA A 41 4.57 8.26 27.77
C ALA A 41 3.52 8.31 26.65
N ASP A 42 2.95 9.48 26.36
CA ASP A 42 2.01 9.68 25.26
C ASP A 42 2.64 9.41 23.88
N ILE A 43 3.88 9.88 23.67
CA ILE A 43 4.62 9.61 22.43
C ILE A 43 4.87 8.11 22.26
N GLU A 44 5.27 7.42 23.33
CA GLU A 44 5.53 5.98 23.29
C GLU A 44 4.25 5.17 23.03
N TYR A 45 3.15 5.55 23.69
CA TYR A 45 1.83 4.97 23.44
C TYR A 45 1.41 5.15 21.98
N PHE A 46 1.51 6.38 21.44
CA PHE A 46 1.16 6.66 20.05
C PHE A 46 2.03 5.88 19.07
N LYS A 47 3.34 5.79 19.33
CA LYS A 47 4.26 5.01 18.51
C LYS A 47 3.88 3.53 18.51
N ASN A 48 3.61 2.95 19.67
CA ASN A 48 3.22 1.54 19.78
C ASN A 48 1.87 1.26 19.09
N ASP A 49 0.89 2.15 19.21
CA ASP A 49 -0.38 2.05 18.49
C ASP A 49 -0.17 2.08 16.98
N ARG A 50 0.62 3.04 16.47
CA ARG A 50 0.94 3.15 15.04
C ARG A 50 1.68 1.92 14.55
N ASP A 51 2.72 1.48 15.24
CA ASP A 51 3.51 0.30 14.88
C ASP A 51 2.64 -0.97 14.86
N SER A 52 1.69 -1.10 15.80
CA SER A 52 0.71 -2.20 15.79
C SER A 52 -0.22 -2.14 14.58
N GLN A 53 -0.71 -0.94 14.22
CA GLN A 53 -1.55 -0.76 13.04
C GLN A 53 -0.79 -1.05 11.74
N TYR A 54 0.46 -0.59 11.64
CA TYR A 54 1.32 -0.88 10.50
C TYR A 54 1.56 -2.38 10.34
N LYS A 55 1.91 -3.09 11.41
CA LYS A 55 2.07 -4.55 11.37
C LYS A 55 0.80 -5.27 10.93
N LYS A 56 -0.36 -4.88 11.45
CA LYS A 56 -1.65 -5.46 11.02
C LYS A 56 -1.93 -5.22 9.53
N LEU A 57 -1.57 -4.05 9.01
CA LEU A 57 -1.73 -3.73 7.59
C LEU A 57 -0.75 -4.53 6.73
N GLU A 58 0.49 -4.66 7.18
CA GLU A 58 1.54 -5.46 6.54
C GLU A 58 1.13 -6.93 6.46
N GLU A 59 0.67 -7.53 7.56
CA GLU A 59 0.17 -8.90 7.61
C GLU A 59 -1.00 -9.12 6.64
N LYS A 60 -1.96 -8.19 6.59
CA LYS A 60 -3.08 -8.25 5.63
C LYS A 60 -2.58 -8.19 4.20
N THR A 61 -1.72 -7.22 3.89
CA THR A 61 -1.22 -6.99 2.53
C THR A 61 -0.35 -8.17 2.05
N LEU A 62 0.43 -8.77 2.96
CA LEU A 62 1.22 -9.96 2.66
C LEU A 62 0.32 -11.17 2.41
N GLY A 63 -0.75 -11.32 3.22
CA GLY A 63 -1.78 -12.35 3.01
C GLY A 63 -2.51 -12.18 1.67
N ASP A 64 -2.83 -10.94 1.30
CA ASP A 64 -3.53 -10.60 0.07
C ASP A 64 -2.69 -10.91 -1.18
N ARG A 65 -1.36 -10.82 -1.10
CA ARG A 65 -0.50 -11.14 -2.26
C ARG A 65 -0.60 -12.62 -2.67
N SER A 66 -0.69 -13.54 -1.70
CA SER A 66 -0.83 -14.98 -1.99
C SER A 66 -2.22 -15.32 -2.55
N THR A 67 -3.28 -14.64 -2.08
CA THR A 67 -4.64 -14.85 -2.59
C THR A 67 -4.78 -14.30 -4.00
N ILE A 68 -4.25 -13.10 -4.26
CA ILE A 68 -4.21 -12.49 -5.60
C ILE A 68 -3.47 -13.40 -6.59
N GLU A 69 -2.33 -14.00 -6.21
CA GLU A 69 -1.61 -14.91 -7.09
C GLU A 69 -2.42 -16.18 -7.41
N ALA A 70 -3.14 -16.73 -6.43
CA ALA A 70 -4.00 -17.89 -6.63
C ALA A 70 -5.19 -17.55 -7.56
N ASP A 71 -5.82 -16.40 -7.36
CA ASP A 71 -6.94 -15.92 -8.19
C ASP A 71 -6.50 -15.68 -9.63
N ILE A 72 -5.33 -15.03 -9.84
CA ILE A 72 -4.77 -14.82 -11.18
C ILE A 72 -4.50 -16.17 -11.87
N LYS A 73 -3.94 -17.15 -11.16
CA LYS A 73 -3.68 -18.49 -11.72
C LYS A 73 -4.98 -19.18 -12.10
N GLN A 74 -6.01 -19.09 -11.25
CA GLN A 74 -7.32 -19.68 -11.51
C GLN A 74 -7.96 -19.06 -12.75
N ASP A 75 -8.00 -17.74 -12.84
CA ASP A 75 -8.62 -17.03 -13.95
C ASP A 75 -7.83 -17.20 -15.26
N THR A 76 -6.51 -17.26 -15.18
CA THR A 76 -5.68 -17.60 -16.34
C THR A 76 -5.98 -19.02 -16.83
N GLY A 77 -6.12 -19.98 -15.90
CA GLY A 77 -6.50 -21.35 -16.22
C GLY A 77 -7.87 -21.44 -16.92
N LYS A 78 -8.87 -20.71 -16.42
CA LYS A 78 -10.20 -20.62 -17.05
C LYS A 78 -10.11 -20.05 -18.46
N LYS A 79 -9.43 -18.91 -18.64
CA LYS A 79 -9.25 -18.28 -19.96
C LYS A 79 -8.56 -19.20 -20.97
N ILE A 80 -7.54 -19.95 -20.54
CA ILE A 80 -6.87 -20.93 -21.40
C ILE A 80 -7.83 -22.06 -21.78
N ALA A 81 -8.64 -22.57 -20.85
CA ALA A 81 -9.63 -23.60 -21.13
C ALA A 81 -10.69 -23.11 -22.14
N ASP A 82 -11.20 -21.89 -21.94
CA ASP A 82 -12.17 -21.25 -22.83
C ASP A 82 -11.59 -21.07 -24.25
N LEU A 83 -10.36 -20.58 -24.35
CA LEU A 83 -9.66 -20.43 -25.63
C LEU A 83 -9.47 -21.78 -26.35
N ARG A 84 -9.13 -22.85 -25.62
CA ARG A 84 -9.02 -24.19 -26.20
C ARG A 84 -10.36 -24.70 -26.70
N SER A 85 -11.43 -24.51 -25.93
CA SER A 85 -12.78 -24.89 -26.35
C SER A 85 -13.19 -24.14 -27.62
N GLN A 86 -12.95 -22.83 -27.68
CA GLN A 86 -13.25 -22.03 -28.88
C GLN A 86 -12.42 -22.48 -30.09
N TYR A 87 -11.15 -22.82 -29.88
CA TYR A 87 -10.30 -23.37 -30.94
C TYR A 87 -10.87 -24.69 -31.47
N ASP A 88 -11.21 -25.64 -30.60
CA ASP A 88 -11.71 -26.95 -31.02
C ASP A 88 -13.06 -26.86 -31.74
N GLN A 89 -13.93 -25.93 -31.33
CA GLN A 89 -15.20 -25.66 -32.00
C GLN A 89 -15.02 -25.11 -33.42
N ASN A 90 -14.11 -24.14 -33.59
CA ASN A 90 -13.95 -23.42 -34.85
C ASN A 90 -12.94 -24.06 -35.82
N LYS A 91 -12.07 -24.95 -35.32
CA LYS A 91 -10.98 -25.56 -36.11
C LYS A 91 -11.48 -26.26 -37.36
N LYS A 92 -12.57 -27.02 -37.24
CA LYS A 92 -13.08 -27.83 -38.36
C LYS A 92 -13.61 -26.96 -39.50
N GLU A 93 -14.44 -25.96 -39.17
CA GLU A 93 -14.98 -25.01 -40.14
C GLU A 93 -13.87 -24.21 -40.83
N LEU A 94 -12.87 -23.75 -40.06
CA LEU A 94 -11.73 -23.03 -40.62
C LEU A 94 -10.93 -23.87 -41.61
N LEU A 95 -10.66 -25.14 -41.27
CA LEU A 95 -9.93 -26.06 -42.15
C LEU A 95 -10.69 -26.32 -43.46
N GLU A 96 -12.00 -26.58 -43.37
CA GLU A 96 -12.84 -26.80 -44.55
C GLU A 96 -12.82 -25.57 -45.47
N ARG A 97 -12.93 -24.37 -44.90
CA ARG A 97 -12.87 -23.11 -45.66
C ARG A 97 -11.52 -22.87 -46.32
N VAL A 98 -10.42 -23.13 -45.61
CA VAL A 98 -9.07 -22.97 -46.17
C VAL A 98 -8.83 -23.97 -47.30
N ILE A 99 -9.21 -25.23 -47.13
CA ILE A 99 -9.07 -26.26 -48.17
C ILE A 99 -9.90 -25.88 -49.41
N ALA A 100 -11.15 -25.45 -49.21
CA ALA A 100 -12.02 -25.02 -50.31
C ALA A 100 -11.39 -23.87 -51.12
N LEU A 101 -10.82 -22.87 -50.45
CA LEU A 101 -10.14 -21.75 -51.12
C LEU A 101 -8.86 -22.17 -51.86
N VAL A 102 -8.07 -23.09 -51.29
CA VAL A 102 -6.84 -23.56 -51.92
C VAL A 102 -7.13 -24.44 -53.15
N CYS A 103 -8.22 -25.22 -53.12
CA CYS A 103 -8.62 -26.09 -54.23
C CYS A 103 -9.44 -25.36 -55.32
N ASP A 104 -9.98 -24.16 -55.05
CA ASP A 104 -10.71 -23.33 -56.04
C ASP A 104 -9.74 -22.54 -56.93
N ILE A 105 -9.07 -23.25 -57.85
CA ILE A 105 -8.17 -22.64 -58.82
C ILE A 105 -9.01 -21.96 -59.89
N LYS A 106 -9.03 -20.62 -59.86
CA LYS A 106 -9.61 -19.76 -60.89
C LYS A 106 -8.52 -19.18 -61.78
N PRO A 107 -8.20 -19.82 -62.92
CA PRO A 107 -7.21 -19.29 -63.84
C PRO A 107 -7.76 -18.04 -64.52
N GLU A 108 -7.28 -16.87 -64.09
CA GLU A 108 -7.56 -15.60 -64.75
C GLU A 108 -6.41 -15.21 -65.66
N CYS A 109 -6.74 -14.84 -66.89
CA CYS A 109 -5.75 -14.28 -67.79
C CYS A 109 -5.41 -12.86 -67.33
N HIS A 110 -4.12 -12.54 -67.28
CA HIS A 110 -3.67 -11.21 -66.90
C HIS A 110 -4.33 -10.16 -67.81
N VAL A 111 -4.78 -9.04 -67.24
CA VAL A 111 -5.58 -7.98 -67.91
C VAL A 111 -4.97 -7.43 -69.22
N ASN A 112 -3.68 -7.65 -69.46
CA ASN A 112 -2.95 -7.20 -70.66
C ASN A 112 -2.70 -8.31 -71.70
N ALA A 113 -3.25 -9.51 -71.54
CA ALA A 113 -3.06 -10.60 -72.49
C ALA A 113 -3.81 -10.30 -73.79
N ARG A 114 -3.06 -9.96 -74.85
CA ARG A 114 -3.65 -9.40 -76.08
C ARG A 114 -4.01 -10.42 -77.18
N ASP A 115 -3.54 -11.67 -77.14
CA ASP A 115 -3.61 -12.54 -78.34
C ASP A 115 -4.09 -14.00 -78.16
N PHE A 116 -4.45 -14.47 -76.97
CA PHE A 116 -4.79 -15.90 -76.78
C PHE A 116 -6.27 -16.30 -77.00
N VAL A 117 -7.19 -15.34 -77.19
CA VAL A 117 -8.65 -15.63 -77.21
C VAL A 117 -9.25 -15.74 -78.63
N LYS A 118 -8.52 -15.39 -79.69
CA LYS A 118 -9.08 -15.35 -81.06
C LYS A 118 -9.07 -16.69 -81.83
N GLN A 119 -8.60 -17.80 -81.26
CA GLN A 119 -8.42 -19.07 -82.02
C GLN A 119 -9.31 -20.26 -81.60
N ASN A 120 -10.20 -20.13 -80.60
CA ASN A 120 -11.08 -21.23 -80.20
C ASN A 120 -12.55 -20.78 -80.09
N GLN A 121 -13.09 -20.23 -81.19
CA GLN A 121 -14.54 -20.18 -81.46
C GLN A 121 -14.87 -21.14 -82.58
#